data_AF-A0A258LD45-F1
#
_entry.id   AF-A0A258LD45-F1
#
_cell.length_a   1.000
_cell.length_b   1.000
_cell.length_c   1.000
_cell.angle_alpha   90.00
_cell.angle_beta   90.00
_cell.angle_gamma   90.00
#
_symmetry.space_group_name_H-M   'P 1'
#
loop_
_entity.id
_entity.type
_entity.pdbx_description
1 polymer ?
#
loop_
_entity_poly.entity_id
_entity_poly.type
_entity_poly.pdbx_seq_one_letter_code
_entity_poly.pdbx_strand_id
1 'polypeptide(L)'
;IFNRRINQLKINNIANKDGLQANIQSREITGDVQWQSQNNGKLIARLTNLTIPEGAPDRISAIKDAAIENTTNNHLTKQAQDYPALDIYTENFEFDKKNFGSLELIAFPQDENWNIQKFKISSPDGVISGDGQWNNWIRSPNTALNVDWDIIDLGGTLKRFGYPDTIKDGAGELKGKLSWPGSPSQFNTARLNGELAFDVRKGQILQVQPGVGRLLGLVSLQSLPRRLTLDFRDLFSNGFTFDKINATVKINQGVMRSDNFMMSGPAADVQIKGETNLEKETQHLYVKVLPRISDSISLAALAGGPLAGAVAFLAQKVLKDPLNKIASTEYEIIGTWDNPQEVKSNETNGNKPKNGNSFGR
;
A
#
# COMPACT_ATOMS: atom_id res chain seq x y z
N ILE A 1 18.12 13.95 -22.28
CA ILE A 1 19.13 12.87 -22.04
C ILE A 1 18.35 11.60 -21.68
N PHE A 2 18.68 10.42 -22.23
CA PHE A 2 17.94 9.16 -21.97
C PHE A 2 16.40 9.23 -22.13
N ASN A 3 15.90 9.85 -23.20
CA ASN A 3 14.45 10.07 -23.46
C ASN A 3 13.70 10.93 -22.42
N ARG A 4 14.45 11.69 -21.62
CA ARG A 4 13.96 12.57 -20.58
C ARG A 4 14.37 14.02 -20.87
N ARG A 5 13.44 14.97 -20.64
CA ARG A 5 13.70 16.41 -20.81
C ARG A 5 14.51 16.93 -19.63
N ILE A 6 15.56 17.71 -19.91
CA ILE A 6 16.35 18.41 -18.90
C ILE A 6 16.38 19.88 -19.30
N ASN A 7 16.06 20.76 -18.36
CA ASN A 7 15.91 22.18 -18.58
C ASN A 7 17.07 22.96 -17.97
N GLN A 8 17.48 24.03 -18.66
CA GLN A 8 18.52 24.96 -18.18
C GLN A 8 19.86 24.27 -17.86
N LEU A 9 20.23 23.28 -18.68
CA LEU A 9 21.42 22.46 -18.48
C LEU A 9 22.71 23.26 -18.67
N LYS A 10 23.51 23.30 -17.61
CA LYS A 10 24.92 23.70 -17.61
C LYS A 10 25.76 22.52 -17.15
N ILE A 11 26.83 22.23 -17.87
CA ILE A 11 27.77 21.16 -17.55
C ILE A 11 29.16 21.74 -17.56
N ASN A 12 29.89 21.55 -16.46
CA ASN A 12 31.32 21.77 -16.41
C ASN A 12 31.99 20.42 -16.22
N ASN A 13 32.83 19.99 -17.15
CA ASN A 13 33.38 18.64 -17.12
C ASN A 13 34.89 18.62 -17.37
N ILE A 14 35.52 17.59 -16.80
CA ILE A 14 36.92 17.24 -17.00
C ILE A 14 36.93 15.77 -17.39
N ALA A 15 37.47 15.48 -18.58
CA ALA A 15 37.61 14.11 -19.08
C ALA A 15 39.09 13.70 -19.07
N ASN A 16 39.35 12.44 -18.74
CA ASN A 16 40.67 11.83 -18.84
C ASN A 16 40.56 10.40 -19.40
N LYS A 17 41.67 9.66 -19.46
CA LYS A 17 41.68 8.29 -20.02
C LYS A 17 40.85 7.29 -19.21
N ASP A 18 40.68 7.54 -17.90
CA ASP A 18 40.03 6.64 -16.96
C ASP A 18 38.56 7.00 -16.67
N GLY A 19 38.06 8.13 -17.21
CA GLY A 19 36.71 8.56 -16.94
C GLY A 19 36.37 10.00 -17.28
N LEU A 20 35.18 10.39 -16.84
CA LEU A 20 34.61 11.73 -16.96
C LEU A 20 34.15 12.18 -15.57
N GLN A 21 34.56 13.35 -15.14
CA GLN A 21 33.97 14.05 -14.01
C GLN A 21 33.19 15.25 -14.53
N ALA A 22 31.99 15.47 -14.04
CA ALA A 22 31.14 16.56 -14.46
C ALA A 22 30.36 17.12 -13.26
N ASN A 23 30.35 18.44 -13.13
CA ASN A 23 29.37 19.15 -12.33
C ASN A 23 28.20 19.52 -13.23
N ILE A 24 26.99 19.10 -12.83
CA ILE A 24 25.76 19.32 -13.57
C ILE A 24 24.91 20.32 -12.78
N GLN A 25 24.43 21.35 -13.46
CA GLN A 25 23.42 22.26 -12.94
C GLN A 25 22.27 22.37 -13.94
N SER A 26 21.08 21.97 -13.51
CA SER A 26 19.84 22.02 -14.28
C SER A 26 18.67 22.08 -13.31
N ARG A 27 17.46 22.26 -13.84
CA ARG A 27 16.25 22.24 -13.00
C ARG A 27 16.02 20.88 -12.35
N GLU A 28 16.33 19.81 -13.09
CA GLU A 28 16.06 18.43 -12.68
C GLU A 28 17.23 17.81 -11.91
N ILE A 29 18.47 18.16 -12.25
CA ILE A 29 19.67 17.52 -11.71
C ILE A 29 20.66 18.59 -11.30
N THR A 30 21.10 18.56 -10.04
CA THR A 30 22.17 19.43 -9.54
C THR A 30 23.14 18.63 -8.68
N GLY A 31 24.42 18.67 -9.02
CA GLY A 31 25.52 18.06 -8.26
C GLY A 31 26.61 17.46 -9.13
N ASP A 32 27.41 16.58 -8.54
CA ASP A 32 28.59 16.00 -9.17
C ASP A 32 28.32 14.58 -9.67
N VAL A 33 28.83 14.29 -10.85
CA VAL A 33 28.73 13.00 -11.51
C VAL A 33 30.12 12.58 -11.98
N GLN A 34 30.47 11.32 -11.72
CA GLN A 34 31.69 10.71 -12.20
C GLN A 34 31.36 9.40 -12.93
N TRP A 35 31.85 9.29 -14.15
CA TRP A 35 31.90 8.04 -14.91
C TRP A 35 33.31 7.48 -14.83
N GLN A 36 33.44 6.21 -14.45
CA GLN A 36 34.69 5.45 -14.49
C GLN A 36 34.55 4.40 -15.59
N SER A 37 35.48 4.36 -16.55
CA SER A 37 35.37 3.49 -17.74
C SER A 37 35.78 2.03 -17.51
N GLN A 38 36.42 1.73 -16.38
CA GLN A 38 36.89 0.39 -16.02
C GLN A 38 35.72 -0.55 -15.67
N ASN A 39 35.91 -1.86 -15.84
CA ASN A 39 35.00 -2.94 -15.38
C ASN A 39 33.52 -2.70 -15.72
N ASN A 40 33.19 -2.62 -17.01
CA ASN A 40 31.83 -2.40 -17.52
C ASN A 40 31.19 -1.04 -17.15
N GLY A 41 31.99 -0.13 -16.61
CA GLY A 41 31.57 1.22 -16.26
C GLY A 41 31.01 1.33 -14.85
N LYS A 42 31.36 2.41 -14.14
CA LYS A 42 30.73 2.82 -12.88
C LYS A 42 30.30 4.27 -12.94
N LEU A 43 29.02 4.53 -12.66
CA LEU A 43 28.45 5.84 -12.47
C LEU A 43 28.35 6.15 -10.97
N ILE A 44 29.11 7.14 -10.52
CA ILE A 44 29.01 7.70 -9.18
C ILE A 44 28.30 9.05 -9.30
N ALA A 45 27.25 9.26 -8.53
CA ALA A 45 26.55 10.54 -8.47
C ALA A 45 26.37 10.99 -7.02
N ARG A 46 26.72 12.25 -6.76
CA ARG A 46 26.53 12.94 -5.48
C ARG A 46 25.76 14.21 -5.77
N LEU A 47 24.45 14.15 -5.55
CA LEU A 47 23.51 15.16 -6.02
C LEU A 47 22.89 15.89 -4.83
N THR A 48 22.72 17.20 -4.96
CA THR A 48 21.87 17.97 -4.04
C THR A 48 20.40 17.83 -4.43
N ASN A 49 20.11 17.68 -5.73
CA ASN A 49 18.75 17.50 -6.25
C ASN A 49 18.72 16.55 -7.44
N LEU A 50 17.74 15.64 -7.41
CA LEU A 50 17.38 14.74 -8.50
C LEU A 50 15.86 14.67 -8.62
N THR A 51 15.32 15.32 -9.65
CA THR A 51 13.94 15.22 -10.09
C THR A 51 13.90 14.31 -11.31
N ILE A 52 13.08 13.25 -11.28
CA ILE A 52 12.87 12.41 -12.46
C ILE A 52 11.84 13.10 -13.37
N PRO A 53 12.25 13.61 -14.54
CA PRO A 53 11.35 14.35 -15.42
C PRO A 53 10.34 13.45 -16.12
N GLU A 54 9.23 14.04 -16.54
CA GLU A 54 8.23 13.40 -17.41
C GLU A 54 8.89 12.97 -18.77
N GLY A 55 8.30 11.96 -19.42
CA GLY A 55 8.79 11.50 -20.73
C GLY A 55 8.69 12.61 -21.78
N ALA A 56 9.63 12.69 -22.72
CA ALA A 56 9.58 13.71 -23.78
C ALA A 56 8.32 13.52 -24.67
N PRO A 57 7.55 14.59 -24.95
CA PRO A 57 6.24 14.48 -25.63
C PRO A 57 6.30 13.82 -27.01
N ASP A 58 7.39 14.00 -27.77
CA ASP A 58 7.48 13.61 -29.18
C ASP A 58 7.57 12.09 -29.44
N ARG A 59 7.60 11.25 -28.40
CA ARG A 59 7.64 9.78 -28.56
C ARG A 59 6.47 9.00 -28.00
N ILE A 60 5.49 9.60 -27.29
CA ILE A 60 4.24 8.86 -26.97
C ILE A 60 3.55 8.42 -28.26
N SER A 61 3.66 9.24 -29.32
CA SER A 61 3.25 8.90 -30.69
C SER A 61 4.13 7.79 -31.30
N ALA A 62 5.46 7.91 -31.22
CA ALA A 62 6.37 6.93 -31.81
C ALA A 62 6.38 5.54 -31.11
N ILE A 63 6.00 5.44 -29.83
CA ILE A 63 5.85 4.16 -29.11
C ILE A 63 4.57 3.44 -29.54
N LYS A 64 3.49 4.17 -29.86
CA LYS A 64 2.29 3.58 -30.47
C LYS A 64 2.60 3.03 -31.87
N ASP A 65 3.42 3.73 -32.64
CA ASP A 65 3.80 3.30 -33.99
C ASP A 65 4.81 2.13 -33.96
N ALA A 66 5.78 2.13 -33.04
CA ALA A 66 6.75 1.04 -32.87
C ALA A 66 6.16 -0.25 -32.26
N ALA A 67 5.03 -0.16 -31.55
CA ALA A 67 4.31 -1.34 -31.06
C ALA A 67 3.62 -2.12 -32.20
N ILE A 68 3.41 -1.49 -33.37
CA ILE A 68 2.76 -2.10 -34.54
C ILE A 68 3.79 -2.76 -35.47
N GLU A 69 5.03 -2.28 -35.52
CA GLU A 69 6.07 -2.80 -36.43
C GLU A 69 6.92 -3.97 -35.89
N ASN A 70 6.88 -4.26 -34.58
CA ASN A 70 7.72 -5.30 -33.97
C ASN A 70 7.21 -6.75 -34.15
N THR A 71 6.21 -6.99 -35.00
CA THR A 71 5.66 -8.34 -35.24
C THR A 71 6.45 -9.13 -36.29
N THR A 72 7.45 -8.54 -36.97
CA THR A 72 8.03 -9.15 -38.19
C THR A 72 9.54 -9.37 -38.20
N ASN A 73 10.31 -8.95 -37.20
CA ASN A 73 11.78 -9.09 -37.21
C ASN A 73 12.30 -9.97 -36.06
N ASN A 74 12.44 -11.26 -36.35
CA ASN A 74 12.87 -12.32 -35.44
C ASN A 74 14.41 -12.47 -35.41
N HIS A 75 15.15 -11.36 -35.30
CA HIS A 75 16.62 -11.38 -35.20
C HIS A 75 17.05 -11.30 -33.73
N LEU A 76 17.68 -12.39 -33.27
CA LEU A 76 18.15 -12.62 -31.90
C LEU A 76 19.46 -11.85 -31.64
N THR A 77 19.38 -10.55 -31.41
CA THR A 77 20.50 -9.77 -30.88
C THR A 77 20.22 -9.37 -29.44
N LYS A 78 21.13 -9.75 -28.54
CA LYS A 78 21.21 -9.23 -27.16
C LYS A 78 21.09 -7.72 -27.23
N GLN A 79 20.11 -7.12 -26.55
CA GLN A 79 20.18 -5.69 -26.26
C GLN A 79 21.44 -5.51 -25.42
N ALA A 80 22.52 -5.08 -26.06
CA ALA A 80 23.83 -4.82 -25.47
C ALA A 80 23.77 -3.56 -24.61
N GLN A 81 22.82 -3.52 -23.68
CA GLN A 81 22.80 -2.51 -22.65
C GLN A 81 23.35 -3.18 -21.40
N ASP A 82 24.67 -3.20 -21.35
CA ASP A 82 25.39 -3.54 -20.15
C ASP A 82 25.14 -2.40 -19.15
N TYR A 83 24.39 -2.69 -18.08
CA TYR A 83 24.08 -1.70 -17.07
C TYR A 83 25.32 -1.48 -16.21
N PRO A 84 25.79 -0.23 -16.07
CA PRO A 84 26.96 0.05 -15.27
C PRO A 84 26.68 -0.20 -13.78
N ALA A 85 27.75 -0.29 -13.01
CA ALA A 85 27.64 -0.12 -11.58
C ALA A 85 27.13 1.30 -11.26
N LEU A 86 26.20 1.41 -10.33
CA LEU A 86 25.63 2.67 -9.85
C LEU A 86 25.98 2.85 -8.37
N ASP A 87 26.40 4.06 -8.04
CA ASP A 87 26.59 4.54 -6.69
C ASP A 87 26.03 5.96 -6.64
N ILE A 88 24.73 6.07 -6.37
CA ILE A 88 23.96 7.30 -6.47
C ILE A 88 23.51 7.71 -5.08
N TYR A 89 23.79 8.96 -4.73
CA TYR A 89 23.21 9.63 -3.58
C TYR A 89 22.59 10.95 -4.02
N THR A 90 21.40 11.26 -3.53
CA THR A 90 20.79 12.58 -3.66
C THR A 90 20.16 13.03 -2.36
N GLU A 91 20.37 14.29 -1.98
CA GLU A 91 19.76 14.88 -0.78
C GLU A 91 18.26 15.11 -0.96
N ASN A 92 17.85 15.58 -2.15
CA ASN A 92 16.47 15.79 -2.52
C ASN A 92 16.12 14.94 -3.74
N PHE A 93 15.20 14.00 -3.57
CA PHE A 93 14.69 13.12 -4.60
C PHE A 93 13.23 13.45 -4.87
N GLU A 94 12.91 13.80 -6.12
CA GLU A 94 11.55 14.09 -6.56
C GLU A 94 11.15 13.16 -7.71
N PHE A 95 9.97 12.55 -7.60
CA PHE A 95 9.39 11.71 -8.63
C PHE A 95 7.89 12.00 -8.72
N ASP A 96 7.35 12.15 -9.94
CA ASP A 96 5.93 12.48 -10.15
C ASP A 96 5.47 13.73 -9.36
N LYS A 97 6.31 14.77 -9.32
CA LYS A 97 6.10 16.02 -8.57
C LYS A 97 5.97 15.85 -7.04
N LYS A 98 6.34 14.68 -6.52
CA LYS A 98 6.34 14.35 -5.10
C LYS A 98 7.77 14.26 -4.60
N ASN A 99 8.08 14.97 -3.52
CA ASN A 99 9.37 14.91 -2.87
C ASN A 99 9.41 13.71 -1.92
N PHE A 100 10.41 12.84 -2.08
CA PHE A 100 10.60 11.61 -1.31
C PHE A 100 11.74 11.70 -0.28
N GLY A 101 12.37 12.86 -0.11
CA GLY A 101 13.52 13.06 0.76
C GLY A 101 14.82 12.62 0.08
N SER A 102 15.74 12.00 0.81
CA SER A 102 17.03 11.58 0.25
C SER A 102 16.96 10.18 -0.35
N LEU A 103 17.70 9.92 -1.42
CA LEU A 103 17.83 8.60 -2.04
C LEU A 103 19.30 8.14 -2.04
N GLU A 104 19.53 6.90 -1.63
CA GLU A 104 20.76 6.14 -1.81
C GLU A 104 20.48 4.92 -2.69
N LEU A 105 21.30 4.68 -3.71
CA LEU A 105 21.22 3.52 -4.59
C LEU A 105 22.62 2.98 -4.87
N ILE A 106 22.82 1.70 -4.56
CA ILE A 106 24.02 0.93 -4.92
C ILE A 106 23.57 -0.28 -5.71
N ALA A 107 24.02 -0.38 -6.95
CA ALA A 107 23.70 -1.49 -7.84
C ALA A 107 24.87 -1.81 -8.75
N PHE A 108 24.98 -3.05 -9.22
CA PHE A 108 26.08 -3.47 -10.08
C PHE A 108 25.70 -4.66 -10.95
N PRO A 109 26.28 -4.77 -12.16
CA PRO A 109 26.17 -5.99 -12.95
C PRO A 109 26.83 -7.16 -12.21
N GLN A 110 26.12 -8.28 -12.12
CA GLN A 110 26.61 -9.54 -11.58
C GLN A 110 26.13 -10.67 -12.50
N ASP A 111 27.07 -11.35 -13.15
CA ASP A 111 26.80 -12.34 -14.20
C ASP A 111 25.92 -11.74 -15.33
N GLU A 112 24.72 -12.28 -15.53
CA GLU A 112 23.74 -11.78 -16.51
C GLU A 112 22.70 -10.83 -15.89
N ASN A 113 22.77 -10.61 -14.58
CA ASN A 113 21.79 -9.84 -13.82
C ASN A 113 22.35 -8.49 -13.40
N TRP A 114 21.45 -7.57 -13.09
CA TRP A 114 21.79 -6.30 -12.45
C TRP A 114 21.34 -6.36 -11.00
N ASN A 115 22.30 -6.52 -10.09
CA ASN A 115 22.04 -6.67 -8.68
C ASN A 115 21.88 -5.30 -8.02
N ILE A 116 20.76 -5.10 -7.32
CA ILE A 116 20.49 -3.92 -6.50
C ILE A 116 20.87 -4.30 -5.08
N GLN A 117 22.10 -3.95 -4.69
CA GLN A 117 22.60 -4.24 -3.34
C GLN A 117 21.86 -3.43 -2.28
N LYS A 118 21.50 -2.19 -2.61
CA LYS A 118 20.83 -1.28 -1.68
C LYS A 118 20.05 -0.23 -2.46
N PHE A 119 18.79 -0.07 -2.13
CA PHE A 119 18.09 1.20 -2.31
C PHE A 119 17.58 1.67 -0.95
N LYS A 120 17.65 2.98 -0.69
CA LYS A 120 17.12 3.57 0.54
C LYS A 120 16.57 4.96 0.23
N ILE A 121 15.32 5.19 0.60
CA ILE A 121 14.66 6.49 0.55
C ILE A 121 14.37 6.90 1.99
N SER A 122 14.84 8.07 2.41
CA SER A 122 14.66 8.54 3.79
C SER A 122 13.95 9.89 3.79
N SER A 123 12.90 10.00 4.60
CA SER A 123 12.14 11.22 4.80
C SER A 123 11.81 11.39 6.29
N PRO A 124 11.29 12.55 6.72
CA PRO A 124 10.80 12.71 8.10
C PRO A 124 9.68 11.74 8.48
N ASP A 125 8.93 11.22 7.50
CA ASP A 125 7.75 10.37 7.72
C ASP A 125 8.11 8.87 7.81
N GLY A 126 9.34 8.51 7.45
CA GLY A 126 9.80 7.13 7.45
C GLY A 126 10.95 6.84 6.48
N VAL A 127 11.40 5.58 6.50
CA VAL A 127 12.51 5.08 5.70
C VAL A 127 12.06 3.86 4.91
N ILE A 128 12.15 3.93 3.59
CA ILE A 128 11.98 2.79 2.70
C ILE A 128 13.37 2.27 2.34
N SER A 129 13.59 0.98 2.44
CA SER A 129 14.85 0.34 2.08
C SER A 129 14.62 -1.01 1.42
N GLY A 130 15.65 -1.52 0.77
CA GLY A 130 15.62 -2.87 0.25
C GLY A 130 16.75 -3.18 -0.71
N ASP A 131 16.61 -4.34 -1.32
CA ASP A 131 17.55 -4.95 -2.24
C ASP A 131 16.78 -5.70 -3.33
N GLY A 132 17.50 -6.20 -4.32
CA GLY A 132 16.89 -7.10 -5.27
C GLY A 132 17.75 -7.29 -6.51
N GLN A 133 17.10 -7.75 -7.57
CA GLN A 133 17.76 -8.01 -8.84
C GLN A 133 16.85 -7.66 -9.99
N TRP A 134 17.47 -7.24 -11.07
CA TRP A 134 16.81 -7.14 -12.35
C TRP A 134 17.52 -8.02 -13.37
N ASN A 135 16.76 -8.96 -13.92
CA ASN A 135 17.24 -9.88 -14.93
C ASN A 135 16.89 -9.28 -16.30
N ASN A 136 17.90 -8.96 -17.11
CA ASN A 136 17.71 -8.32 -18.41
C ASN A 136 17.65 -9.35 -19.57
N TRP A 137 17.01 -10.49 -19.34
CA TRP A 137 16.85 -11.52 -20.38
C TRP A 137 15.92 -11.05 -21.50
N ILE A 138 16.38 -11.18 -22.75
CA ILE A 138 15.75 -10.66 -23.98
C ILE A 138 14.26 -11.00 -24.09
N ARG A 139 13.83 -12.17 -23.61
CA ARG A 139 12.44 -12.65 -23.74
C ARG A 139 11.56 -12.40 -22.51
N SER A 140 12.15 -12.14 -21.36
CA SER A 140 11.39 -12.02 -20.10
C SER A 140 12.18 -11.20 -19.08
N PRO A 141 12.39 -9.89 -19.32
CA PRO A 141 13.00 -9.04 -18.33
C PRO A 141 12.13 -9.06 -17.07
N ASN A 142 12.74 -9.20 -15.90
CA ASN A 142 11.99 -9.27 -14.65
C ASN A 142 12.76 -8.59 -13.52
N THR A 143 12.08 -7.70 -12.81
CA THR A 143 12.59 -7.08 -11.60
C THR A 143 11.99 -7.81 -10.40
N ALA A 144 12.81 -8.10 -9.40
CA ALA A 144 12.39 -8.63 -8.12
C ALA A 144 13.07 -7.82 -7.01
N LEU A 145 12.27 -7.34 -6.04
CA LEU A 145 12.73 -6.52 -4.91
C LEU A 145 12.24 -7.11 -3.59
N ASN A 146 13.13 -7.11 -2.60
CA ASN A 146 12.76 -7.15 -1.20
C ASN A 146 12.64 -5.70 -0.71
N VAL A 147 11.59 -5.39 0.03
CA VAL A 147 11.27 -4.03 0.49
C VAL A 147 10.94 -4.07 1.97
N ASP A 148 11.58 -3.20 2.74
CA ASP A 148 11.28 -2.92 4.13
C ASP A 148 10.99 -1.42 4.26
N TRP A 149 9.87 -1.08 4.86
CA TRP A 149 9.45 0.29 5.07
C TRP A 149 9.14 0.50 6.55
N ASP A 150 9.99 1.26 7.21
CA ASP A 150 9.80 1.76 8.57
C ASP A 150 9.03 3.08 8.53
N ILE A 151 7.89 3.12 9.19
CA ILE A 151 6.90 4.20 9.12
C ILE A 151 6.89 4.93 10.45
N ILE A 152 7.28 6.20 10.42
CA ILE A 152 7.23 7.09 11.59
C ILE A 152 5.88 7.83 11.64
N ASP A 153 5.40 8.28 10.47
CA ASP A 153 4.10 8.93 10.29
C ASP A 153 3.43 8.41 9.01
N LEU A 154 2.43 7.55 9.16
CA LEU A 154 1.65 6.98 8.05
C LEU A 154 0.83 8.07 7.36
N GLY A 155 0.23 8.98 8.12
CA GLY A 155 -0.52 10.11 7.58
C GLY A 155 0.37 11.05 6.75
N GLY A 156 1.53 11.41 7.30
CA GLY A 156 2.58 12.17 6.60
C GLY A 156 3.03 11.47 5.32
N THR A 157 3.23 10.15 5.38
CA THR A 157 3.63 9.40 4.20
C THR A 157 2.52 9.37 3.15
N LEU A 158 1.28 9.04 3.50
CA LEU A 158 0.18 9.00 2.53
C LEU A 158 -0.04 10.35 1.85
N LYS A 159 0.08 11.45 2.60
CA LYS A 159 0.08 12.82 2.04
C LYS A 159 1.19 13.00 1.00
N ARG A 160 2.41 12.55 1.28
CA ARG A 160 3.54 12.60 0.34
C ARG A 160 3.31 11.77 -0.92
N PHE A 161 2.63 10.64 -0.80
CA PHE A 161 2.26 9.78 -1.94
C PHE A 161 1.05 10.30 -2.76
N GLY A 162 0.38 11.37 -2.30
CA GLY A 162 -0.75 12.01 -2.98
C GLY A 162 -2.13 11.62 -2.44
N TYR A 163 -2.18 11.05 -1.23
CA TYR A 163 -3.39 10.66 -0.51
C TYR A 163 -3.48 11.43 0.83
N PRO A 164 -3.57 12.77 0.79
CA PRO A 164 -3.72 13.56 2.00
C PRO A 164 -5.04 13.22 2.72
N ASP A 165 -5.10 13.55 4.00
CA ASP A 165 -6.33 13.54 4.80
C ASP A 165 -7.08 12.19 4.81
N THR A 166 -6.37 11.08 4.57
CA THR A 166 -6.95 9.73 4.61
C THR A 166 -6.68 9.02 5.94
N ILE A 167 -5.46 9.16 6.45
CA ILE A 167 -5.07 8.69 7.79
C ILE A 167 -4.33 9.84 8.47
N LYS A 168 -4.57 9.98 9.77
CA LYS A 168 -3.82 10.84 10.67
C LYS A 168 -2.95 9.97 11.58
N ASP A 169 -1.72 10.44 11.82
CA ASP A 169 -0.73 9.77 12.65
C ASP A 169 -0.45 8.33 12.14
N GLY A 170 -0.04 7.44 13.04
CA GLY A 170 0.25 6.04 12.75
C GLY A 170 1.72 5.77 12.52
N ALA A 171 2.26 4.74 13.17
CA ALA A 171 3.63 4.29 13.01
C ALA A 171 3.68 2.76 12.90
N GLY A 172 4.69 2.21 12.23
CA GLY A 172 4.73 0.77 12.01
C GLY A 172 5.75 0.33 10.97
N GLU A 173 5.55 -0.87 10.46
CA GLU A 173 6.41 -1.45 9.43
C GLU A 173 5.58 -2.09 8.31
N LEU A 174 6.13 -2.05 7.10
CA LEU A 174 5.68 -2.84 5.95
C LEU A 174 6.89 -3.60 5.40
N LYS A 175 6.70 -4.90 5.18
CA LYS A 175 7.71 -5.78 4.56
C LYS A 175 7.13 -6.44 3.34
N GLY A 176 7.93 -6.61 2.30
CA GLY A 176 7.43 -7.06 1.03
C GLY A 176 8.45 -7.76 0.17
N LYS A 177 7.97 -8.71 -0.63
CA LYS A 177 8.67 -9.24 -1.79
C LYS A 177 7.83 -8.96 -3.01
N LEU A 178 8.34 -8.14 -3.91
CA LEU A 178 7.62 -7.65 -5.08
C LEU A 178 8.37 -8.05 -6.35
N SER A 179 7.62 -8.34 -7.41
CA SER A 179 8.19 -8.62 -8.72
C SER A 179 7.27 -8.16 -9.85
N TRP A 180 7.87 -7.73 -10.96
CA TRP A 180 7.13 -7.36 -12.16
C TRP A 180 7.97 -7.59 -13.42
N PRO A 181 7.31 -7.82 -14.58
CA PRO A 181 8.02 -7.91 -15.85
C PRO A 181 8.53 -6.55 -16.31
N GLY A 182 9.79 -6.47 -16.71
CA GLY A 182 10.47 -5.26 -17.17
C GLY A 182 11.59 -4.81 -16.23
N SER A 183 12.19 -3.67 -16.57
CA SER A 183 13.22 -3.02 -15.75
C SER A 183 12.64 -2.32 -14.52
N PRO A 184 13.47 -1.90 -13.55
CA PRO A 184 13.01 -1.20 -12.36
C PRO A 184 12.19 0.07 -12.68
N SER A 185 12.50 0.72 -13.80
CA SER A 185 11.77 1.91 -14.27
C SER A 185 10.42 1.63 -14.94
N GLN A 186 10.11 0.37 -15.27
CA GLN A 186 8.88 -0.07 -15.93
C GLN A 186 7.85 -0.65 -14.93
N PHE A 187 7.92 -0.20 -13.67
CA PHE A 187 6.96 -0.56 -12.64
C PHE A 187 5.53 -0.29 -13.11
N ASN A 188 4.66 -1.29 -12.94
CA ASN A 188 3.25 -1.21 -13.29
C ASN A 188 2.45 -2.07 -12.30
N THR A 189 1.52 -1.45 -11.59
CA THR A 189 0.67 -2.09 -10.57
C THR A 189 -0.16 -3.24 -11.14
N ALA A 190 -0.62 -3.16 -12.39
CA ALA A 190 -1.40 -4.21 -13.04
C ALA A 190 -0.60 -5.49 -13.33
N ARG A 191 0.73 -5.42 -13.33
CA ARG A 191 1.61 -6.59 -13.55
C ARG A 191 2.42 -6.97 -12.32
N LEU A 192 2.06 -6.41 -11.17
CA LEU A 192 2.74 -6.63 -9.91
C LEU A 192 2.38 -8.02 -9.36
N ASN A 193 3.38 -8.74 -8.89
CA ASN A 193 3.24 -9.98 -8.14
C ASN A 193 4.02 -9.87 -6.84
N GLY A 194 3.58 -10.55 -5.79
CA GLY A 194 4.33 -10.52 -4.55
C GLY A 194 3.52 -10.85 -3.31
N GLU A 195 4.17 -10.63 -2.18
CA GLU A 195 3.56 -10.74 -0.86
C GLU A 195 3.99 -9.53 -0.02
N LEU A 196 3.04 -8.93 0.69
CA LEU A 196 3.25 -7.84 1.62
C LEU A 196 2.75 -8.25 3.00
N ALA A 197 3.43 -7.80 4.04
CA ALA A 197 2.98 -7.85 5.41
C ALA A 197 3.11 -6.44 5.99
N PHE A 198 2.09 -5.98 6.71
CA PHE A 198 2.15 -4.68 7.37
C PHE A 198 1.59 -4.77 8.79
N ASP A 199 2.18 -4.00 9.70
CA ASP A 199 1.78 -3.84 11.10
C ASP A 199 1.90 -2.35 11.45
N VAL A 200 0.77 -1.68 11.61
CA VAL A 200 0.70 -0.24 11.90
C VAL A 200 -0.07 -0.04 13.19
N ARG A 201 0.32 0.95 13.98
CA ARG A 201 -0.22 1.21 15.32
C ARG A 201 -0.53 2.68 15.50
N LYS A 202 -1.50 2.95 16.38
CA LYS A 202 -1.81 4.30 16.90
C LYS A 202 -2.06 5.33 15.80
N GLY A 203 -3.02 5.04 14.93
CA GLY A 203 -3.45 5.98 13.90
C GLY A 203 -4.96 6.18 13.88
N GLN A 204 -5.42 7.05 12.99
CA GLN A 204 -6.84 7.35 12.84
C GLN A 204 -7.18 7.46 11.35
N ILE A 205 -8.10 6.61 10.89
CA ILE A 205 -8.65 6.70 9.54
C ILE A 205 -9.61 7.90 9.52
N LEU A 206 -9.30 8.91 8.72
CA LEU A 206 -10.11 10.13 8.62
C LEU A 206 -11.33 9.90 7.73
N GLN A 207 -12.31 10.79 7.84
CA GLN A 207 -13.46 10.77 6.96
C GLN A 207 -13.05 11.17 5.54
N VAL A 208 -12.98 10.17 4.66
CA VAL A 208 -12.69 10.38 3.23
C VAL A 208 -13.97 10.79 2.52
N GLN A 209 -13.97 11.97 1.87
CA GLN A 209 -15.06 12.35 0.97
C GLN A 209 -15.06 11.41 -0.25
N PRO A 210 -16.22 10.89 -0.68
CA PRO A 210 -16.32 10.13 -1.94
C PRO A 210 -15.66 10.91 -3.08
N GLY A 211 -14.72 10.29 -3.81
CA GLY A 211 -13.99 10.89 -4.93
C GLY A 211 -12.61 11.48 -4.63
N VAL A 212 -12.18 11.57 -3.35
CA VAL A 212 -10.82 12.04 -2.98
C VAL A 212 -10.16 11.04 -2.02
N GLY A 213 -9.73 9.88 -2.53
CA GLY A 213 -9.06 8.87 -1.69
C GLY A 213 -8.88 7.51 -2.35
N ARG A 214 -8.55 7.50 -3.65
CA ARG A 214 -8.65 6.37 -4.57
C ARG A 214 -8.01 5.05 -4.10
N LEU A 215 -7.03 5.05 -3.18
CA LEU A 215 -6.40 3.81 -2.70
C LEU A 215 -6.78 3.36 -1.29
N LEU A 216 -7.59 4.12 -0.56
CA LEU A 216 -7.92 3.80 0.83
C LEU A 216 -9.39 4.09 1.20
N GLY A 217 -10.26 4.27 0.21
CA GLY A 217 -11.73 4.19 0.39
C GLY A 217 -12.21 2.84 0.93
N LEU A 218 -11.30 1.87 1.07
CA LEU A 218 -11.51 0.51 1.56
C LEU A 218 -11.93 0.41 3.03
N VAL A 219 -11.91 1.51 3.79
CA VAL A 219 -12.40 1.53 5.18
C VAL A 219 -13.37 2.68 5.43
N SER A 220 -14.13 3.09 4.41
CA SER A 220 -15.34 3.86 4.70
C SER A 220 -16.41 2.91 5.23
N LEU A 221 -16.31 2.55 6.51
CA LEU A 221 -17.42 1.97 7.30
C LEU A 221 -18.65 2.91 7.34
N GLN A 222 -18.57 4.07 6.68
CA GLN A 222 -19.60 5.09 6.63
C GLN A 222 -20.68 4.77 5.59
N SER A 223 -20.43 3.86 4.65
CA SER A 223 -21.45 3.38 3.69
C SER A 223 -22.40 2.33 4.29
N LEU A 224 -22.17 1.91 5.54
CA LEU A 224 -23.01 0.93 6.22
C LEU A 224 -24.44 1.48 6.44
N PRO A 225 -25.51 0.68 6.23
CA PRO A 225 -26.88 1.13 6.31
C PRO A 225 -27.22 1.75 7.67
N ARG A 226 -28.08 2.77 7.62
CA ARG A 226 -28.52 3.66 8.71
C ARG A 226 -29.22 3.00 9.92
N ARG A 227 -29.16 1.67 10.07
CA ARG A 227 -29.88 0.91 11.11
C ARG A 227 -29.05 0.58 12.35
N LEU A 228 -27.87 1.19 12.49
CA LEU A 228 -27.13 1.22 13.75
C LEU A 228 -27.90 2.10 14.75
N THR A 229 -28.68 1.47 15.62
CA THR A 229 -29.40 2.15 16.71
C THR A 229 -28.41 2.85 17.65
N LEU A 230 -28.61 4.17 17.79
CA LEU A 230 -28.14 5.10 18.83
C LEU A 230 -26.68 4.92 19.30
N ASP A 231 -25.81 5.82 18.81
CA ASP A 231 -24.46 6.20 19.29
C ASP A 231 -23.22 5.81 18.44
N PHE A 232 -23.38 5.17 17.28
CA PHE A 232 -22.24 4.95 16.36
C PHE A 232 -21.91 6.18 15.50
N ARG A 233 -22.86 7.10 15.29
CA ARG A 233 -22.65 8.29 14.45
C ARG A 233 -21.54 9.20 14.96
N ASP A 234 -21.44 9.39 16.28
CA ASP A 234 -20.49 10.33 16.87
C ASP A 234 -19.07 9.75 16.95
N LEU A 235 -18.94 8.41 16.89
CA LEU A 235 -17.66 7.71 16.87
C LEU A 235 -17.01 7.68 15.48
N PHE A 236 -17.80 7.79 14.40
CA PHE A 236 -17.31 7.80 13.00
C PHE A 236 -17.32 9.18 12.35
N SER A 237 -18.05 10.15 12.92
CA SER A 237 -18.16 11.53 12.39
C SER A 237 -16.84 12.30 12.42
N ASN A 238 -15.87 11.88 13.24
CA ASN A 238 -14.53 12.46 13.32
C ASN A 238 -13.43 11.52 12.78
N GLY A 239 -13.79 10.39 12.15
CA GLY A 239 -12.86 9.32 11.73
C GLY A 239 -12.76 8.14 12.73
N PHE A 240 -12.14 7.03 12.31
CA PHE A 240 -12.02 5.80 13.09
C PHE A 240 -10.60 5.62 13.64
N THR A 241 -10.45 5.71 14.96
CA THR A 241 -9.16 5.49 15.63
C THR A 241 -8.86 4.00 15.78
N PHE A 242 -7.63 3.60 15.49
CA PHE A 242 -7.16 2.23 15.67
C PHE A 242 -5.91 2.19 16.57
N ASP A 243 -5.85 1.18 17.42
CA ASP A 243 -4.66 0.83 18.18
C ASP A 243 -3.65 0.08 17.32
N LYS A 244 -4.14 -0.83 16.47
CA LYS A 244 -3.33 -1.71 15.64
C LYS A 244 -4.07 -2.13 14.38
N ILE A 245 -3.37 -2.17 13.26
CA ILE A 245 -3.77 -2.85 12.02
C ILE A 245 -2.67 -3.84 11.67
N ASN A 246 -3.04 -5.06 11.30
CA ASN A 246 -2.12 -5.99 10.66
C ASN A 246 -2.81 -6.76 9.53
N ALA A 247 -2.03 -7.11 8.50
CA ALA A 247 -2.49 -8.05 7.48
C ALA A 247 -1.30 -8.62 6.69
N THR A 248 -1.56 -9.73 6.02
CA THR A 248 -0.74 -10.19 4.89
C THR A 248 -1.55 -10.08 3.61
N VAL A 249 -0.92 -9.60 2.54
CA VAL A 249 -1.54 -9.41 1.23
C VAL A 249 -0.73 -10.18 0.20
N LYS A 250 -1.39 -11.07 -0.54
CA LYS A 250 -0.83 -11.70 -1.74
C LYS A 250 -1.24 -10.90 -2.97
N ILE A 251 -0.30 -10.65 -3.86
CA ILE A 251 -0.52 -9.91 -5.09
C ILE A 251 -0.23 -10.84 -6.27
N ASN A 252 -1.20 -10.98 -7.16
CA ASN A 252 -1.06 -11.74 -8.39
C ASN A 252 -1.60 -10.91 -9.56
N GLN A 253 -0.71 -10.47 -10.45
CA GLN A 253 -1.03 -9.65 -11.62
C GLN A 253 -1.95 -8.46 -11.26
N GLY A 254 -1.55 -7.69 -10.24
CA GLY A 254 -2.30 -6.53 -9.78
C GLY A 254 -3.59 -6.83 -9.01
N VAL A 255 -3.94 -8.09 -8.77
CA VAL A 255 -5.02 -8.47 -7.84
C VAL A 255 -4.42 -8.72 -6.46
N MET A 256 -4.82 -7.90 -5.49
CA MET A 256 -4.45 -8.01 -4.09
C MET A 256 -5.49 -8.83 -3.35
N ARG A 257 -5.07 -9.83 -2.58
CA ARG A 257 -5.93 -10.66 -1.73
C ARG A 257 -5.39 -10.72 -0.31
N SER A 258 -6.26 -10.55 0.67
CA SER A 258 -5.95 -10.78 2.08
C SER A 258 -7.07 -11.58 2.72
N ASP A 259 -6.70 -12.55 3.55
CA ASP A 259 -7.66 -13.36 4.31
C ASP A 259 -7.55 -13.12 5.83
N ASN A 260 -6.69 -12.18 6.26
CA ASN A 260 -6.33 -11.96 7.66
C ASN A 260 -6.11 -10.50 8.02
N PHE A 261 -6.76 -9.56 7.32
CA PHE A 261 -6.73 -8.17 7.75
C PHE A 261 -7.48 -8.03 9.07
N MET A 262 -6.80 -7.51 10.09
CA MET A 262 -7.37 -7.21 11.40
C MET A 262 -7.03 -5.78 11.79
N MET A 263 -8.02 -5.06 12.28
CA MET A 263 -7.88 -3.75 12.87
C MET A 263 -8.53 -3.75 14.25
N SER A 264 -7.76 -3.44 15.28
CA SER A 264 -8.25 -3.25 16.64
C SER A 264 -8.28 -1.78 16.98
N GLY A 265 -9.37 -1.31 17.56
CA GLY A 265 -9.49 0.04 18.09
C GLY A 265 -10.34 0.11 19.36
N PRO A 266 -10.45 1.30 19.97
CA PRO A 266 -11.20 1.48 21.22
C PRO A 266 -12.68 1.13 21.11
N ALA A 267 -13.29 1.40 19.94
CA ALA A 267 -14.72 1.21 19.72
C ALA A 267 -15.09 -0.19 19.18
N ALA A 268 -14.21 -0.81 18.40
CA ALA A 268 -14.48 -2.08 17.74
C ALA A 268 -13.21 -2.78 17.26
N ASP A 269 -13.30 -4.09 17.08
CA ASP A 269 -12.40 -4.87 16.25
C ASP A 269 -13.03 -5.11 14.87
N VAL A 270 -12.25 -4.98 13.81
CA VAL A 270 -12.68 -5.12 12.42
C VAL A 270 -11.81 -6.16 11.74
N GLN A 271 -12.45 -7.14 11.11
CA GLN A 271 -11.81 -8.17 10.29
C GLN A 271 -12.24 -8.01 8.85
N ILE A 272 -11.29 -8.06 7.92
CA ILE A 272 -11.56 -7.98 6.48
C ILE A 272 -10.90 -9.17 5.78
N LYS A 273 -11.64 -9.81 4.88
CA LYS A 273 -11.11 -10.78 3.93
C LYS A 273 -11.66 -10.51 2.54
N GLY A 274 -10.91 -10.87 1.50
CA GLY A 274 -11.33 -10.71 0.12
C GLY A 274 -10.23 -10.17 -0.76
N GLU A 275 -10.63 -9.53 -1.85
CA GLU A 275 -9.72 -9.09 -2.89
C GLU A 275 -10.04 -7.72 -3.45
N THR A 276 -9.03 -7.14 -4.09
CA THR A 276 -9.09 -5.86 -4.77
C THR A 276 -8.24 -5.92 -6.03
N ASN A 277 -8.79 -5.47 -7.15
CA ASN A 277 -8.10 -5.40 -8.43
C ASN A 277 -7.58 -3.97 -8.65
N LEU A 278 -6.26 -3.80 -8.72
CA LEU A 278 -5.59 -2.50 -8.86
C LEU A 278 -5.76 -1.86 -10.25
N GLU A 279 -6.02 -2.65 -11.29
CA GLU A 279 -6.20 -2.17 -12.66
C GLU A 279 -7.65 -1.74 -12.91
N LYS A 280 -8.61 -2.55 -12.45
CA LYS A 280 -10.04 -2.28 -12.60
C LYS A 280 -10.59 -1.38 -11.50
N GLU A 281 -9.81 -1.12 -10.46
CA GLU A 281 -10.21 -0.36 -9.28
C GLU A 281 -11.50 -0.92 -8.65
N THR A 282 -11.60 -2.25 -8.58
CA THR A 282 -12.75 -2.99 -8.04
C THR A 282 -12.39 -3.77 -6.79
N GLN A 283 -13.40 -4.08 -5.98
CA GLN A 283 -13.24 -4.82 -4.74
C GLN A 283 -14.35 -5.85 -4.53
N HIS A 284 -14.03 -6.89 -3.76
CA HIS A 284 -14.97 -7.83 -3.18
C HIS A 284 -14.48 -8.21 -1.79
N LEU A 285 -15.08 -7.60 -0.77
CA LEU A 285 -14.62 -7.66 0.61
C LEU A 285 -15.73 -8.18 1.52
N TYR A 286 -15.38 -9.07 2.44
CA TYR A 286 -16.21 -9.46 3.57
C TYR A 286 -15.67 -8.79 4.82
N VAL A 287 -16.48 -7.94 5.43
CA VAL A 287 -16.12 -7.14 6.61
C VAL A 287 -16.91 -7.64 7.80
N LYS A 288 -16.22 -7.97 8.89
CA LYS A 288 -16.84 -8.35 10.16
C LYS A 288 -16.44 -7.33 11.23
N VAL A 289 -17.43 -6.70 11.84
CA VAL A 289 -17.25 -5.69 12.89
C VAL A 289 -17.72 -6.26 14.22
N LEU A 290 -16.84 -6.24 15.22
CA LEU A 290 -17.11 -6.66 16.59
C LEU A 290 -17.01 -5.43 17.50
N PRO A 291 -18.15 -4.88 17.98
CA PRO A 291 -18.13 -3.77 18.93
C PRO A 291 -17.45 -4.15 20.24
N ARG A 292 -16.67 -3.22 20.81
CA ARG A 292 -16.15 -3.36 22.18
C ARG A 292 -17.14 -2.75 23.16
N ILE A 293 -17.61 -3.53 24.12
CA ILE A 293 -18.48 -3.04 25.19
C ILE A 293 -17.60 -2.33 26.22
N SER A 294 -17.92 -1.08 26.55
CA SER A 294 -17.23 -0.36 27.63
C SER A 294 -17.65 -0.90 29.00
N ASP A 295 -16.70 -0.99 29.93
CA ASP A 295 -16.93 -1.44 31.31
C ASP A 295 -18.00 -0.62 32.05
N SER A 296 -18.30 0.60 31.59
CA SER A 296 -19.31 1.50 32.17
C SER A 296 -20.75 1.01 32.01
N ILE A 297 -21.07 0.23 30.97
CA ILE A 297 -22.45 -0.30 30.79
C ILE A 297 -22.76 -1.37 31.85
N SER A 298 -21.75 -2.14 32.26
CA SER A 298 -21.88 -3.16 33.30
C SER A 298 -22.16 -2.56 34.69
N LEU A 299 -21.69 -1.34 34.96
CA LEU A 299 -21.88 -0.65 36.25
C LEU A 299 -23.28 -0.04 36.41
N ALA A 300 -23.93 0.39 35.32
CA ALA A 300 -25.28 0.94 35.38
C ALA A 300 -26.33 -0.09 35.86
N ALA A 301 -26.06 -1.39 35.67
CA ALA A 301 -26.91 -2.48 36.15
C ALA A 301 -26.93 -2.61 37.70
N LEU A 302 -26.00 -1.96 38.41
CA LEU A 302 -25.85 -2.07 39.87
C LEU A 302 -26.37 -0.85 40.64
N ALA A 303 -26.89 0.18 39.96
CA ALA A 303 -27.35 1.42 40.58
C ALA A 303 -28.77 1.36 41.19
N GLY A 304 -29.49 0.24 41.06
CA GLY A 304 -30.76 0.02 41.74
C GLY A 304 -30.53 -0.46 43.17
N GLY A 305 -30.80 0.38 44.17
CA GLY A 305 -30.51 0.14 45.60
C GLY A 305 -31.05 -1.17 46.24
N PRO A 306 -30.86 -1.37 47.56
CA PRO A 306 -30.99 -2.67 48.23
C PRO A 306 -32.32 -3.41 48.05
N LEU A 307 -33.42 -2.68 47.81
CA LEU A 307 -34.76 -3.24 47.61
C LEU A 307 -35.00 -3.79 46.19
N ALA A 308 -34.15 -3.46 45.23
CA ALA A 308 -34.17 -4.03 43.87
C ALA A 308 -33.39 -5.36 43.77
N GLY A 309 -32.69 -5.77 44.82
CA GLY A 309 -31.81 -6.95 44.82
C GLY A 309 -32.54 -8.29 44.66
N ALA A 310 -33.78 -8.42 45.17
CA ALA A 310 -34.53 -9.67 45.08
C ALA A 310 -35.14 -9.93 43.68
N VAL A 311 -35.46 -8.87 42.94
CA VAL A 311 -35.94 -8.98 41.53
C VAL A 311 -34.76 -9.12 40.56
N ALA A 312 -33.64 -8.45 40.84
CA ALA A 312 -32.40 -8.59 40.08
C ALA A 312 -31.82 -10.02 40.11
N PHE A 313 -31.99 -10.76 41.21
CA PHE A 313 -31.51 -12.15 41.32
C PHE A 313 -32.31 -13.13 40.44
N LEU A 314 -33.58 -12.82 40.13
CA LEU A 314 -34.38 -13.59 39.17
C LEU A 314 -34.09 -13.16 37.71
N ALA A 315 -33.79 -11.89 37.47
CA ALA A 315 -33.31 -11.40 36.19
C ALA A 315 -31.93 -12.00 35.83
N GLN A 316 -31.03 -12.21 36.80
CA GLN A 316 -29.74 -12.90 36.62
C GLN A 316 -29.87 -14.34 36.10
N LYS A 317 -31.02 -15.00 36.29
CA LYS A 317 -31.24 -16.37 35.80
C LYS A 317 -31.72 -16.42 34.34
N VAL A 318 -32.30 -15.31 33.84
CA VAL A 318 -32.70 -15.12 32.44
C VAL A 318 -31.60 -14.40 31.64
N LEU A 319 -30.82 -13.54 32.29
CA LEU A 319 -29.56 -12.94 31.82
C LEU A 319 -28.36 -13.87 32.10
N LYS A 320 -28.52 -15.18 31.97
CA LYS A 320 -27.37 -16.10 32.04
C LYS A 320 -26.47 -16.05 30.80
N ASP A 321 -26.70 -15.12 29.87
CA ASP A 321 -25.91 -14.99 28.65
C ASP A 321 -25.84 -13.58 28.01
N PRO A 322 -25.75 -12.45 28.74
CA PRO A 322 -25.48 -11.16 28.09
C PRO A 322 -24.11 -11.12 27.39
N LEU A 323 -23.22 -12.07 27.71
CA LEU A 323 -21.88 -12.21 27.14
C LEU A 323 -21.81 -13.14 25.91
N ASN A 324 -22.77 -14.05 25.70
CA ASN A 324 -22.63 -15.12 24.71
C ASN A 324 -23.03 -14.74 23.28
N LYS A 325 -23.45 -13.49 23.05
CA LYS A 325 -23.71 -12.97 21.72
C LYS A 325 -23.35 -11.50 21.64
N ILE A 326 -22.05 -11.19 21.63
CA ILE A 326 -21.63 -9.94 21.00
C ILE A 326 -22.14 -10.03 19.56
N ALA A 327 -23.12 -9.21 19.21
CA ALA A 327 -23.68 -9.18 17.87
C ALA A 327 -22.58 -8.63 16.94
N SER A 328 -21.82 -9.52 16.31
CA SER A 328 -20.96 -9.14 15.21
C SER A 328 -21.83 -8.77 14.02
N THR A 329 -21.51 -7.66 13.37
CA THR A 329 -22.17 -7.32 12.10
C THR A 329 -21.25 -7.70 10.95
N GLU A 330 -21.81 -8.38 9.95
CA GLU A 330 -21.09 -8.85 8.77
C GLU A 330 -21.64 -8.16 7.52
N TYR A 331 -20.73 -7.73 6.66
CA TYR A 331 -21.02 -7.00 5.44
C TYR A 331 -20.27 -7.62 4.27
N GLU A 332 -20.90 -7.63 3.10
CA GLU A 332 -20.26 -7.96 1.83
C GLU A 332 -20.24 -6.70 0.97
N ILE A 333 -19.05 -6.22 0.61
CA ILE A 333 -18.86 -4.99 -0.14
C ILE A 333 -18.26 -5.36 -1.50
N ILE A 334 -18.97 -4.99 -2.57
CA ILE A 334 -18.53 -5.17 -3.96
C ILE A 334 -18.47 -3.83 -4.71
N GLY A 335 -18.03 -3.84 -5.96
CA GLY A 335 -18.11 -2.68 -6.85
C GLY A 335 -16.75 -1.99 -7.03
N THR A 336 -16.78 -0.75 -7.53
CA THR A 336 -15.58 0.07 -7.71
C THR A 336 -15.22 0.80 -6.42
N TRP A 337 -13.96 1.23 -6.30
CA TRP A 337 -13.52 2.03 -5.14
C TRP A 337 -14.31 3.33 -4.97
N ASP A 338 -14.71 3.95 -6.08
CA ASP A 338 -15.51 5.19 -6.08
C ASP A 338 -17.01 4.95 -5.83
N ASN A 339 -17.50 3.73 -6.07
CA ASN A 339 -18.91 3.39 -5.90
C ASN A 339 -19.09 2.01 -5.25
N PRO A 340 -18.69 1.85 -3.97
CA PRO A 340 -18.86 0.60 -3.26
C PRO A 340 -20.33 0.30 -3.01
N GLN A 341 -20.73 -0.96 -3.17
CA GLN A 341 -22.08 -1.44 -2.97
C GLN A 341 -22.08 -2.54 -1.91
N GLU A 342 -22.98 -2.45 -0.94
CA GLU A 342 -23.22 -3.54 0.00
C GLU A 342 -24.19 -4.56 -0.62
N VAL A 343 -23.83 -5.83 -0.58
CA VAL A 343 -24.72 -6.94 -0.90
C VAL A 343 -25.29 -7.48 0.40
N LYS A 344 -26.60 -7.66 0.46
CA LYS A 344 -27.22 -8.35 1.60
C LYS A 344 -26.77 -9.80 1.59
N SER A 345 -26.03 -10.21 2.61
CA SER A 345 -25.78 -11.63 2.85
C SER A 345 -27.13 -12.32 3.07
N ASN A 346 -27.47 -13.30 2.24
CA ASN A 346 -28.65 -14.13 2.47
C ASN A 346 -28.43 -14.85 3.80
N GLU A 347 -29.17 -14.46 4.83
CA GLU A 347 -29.19 -15.16 6.11
C GLU A 347 -29.38 -16.64 5.84
N THR A 348 -28.36 -17.44 6.18
CA THR A 348 -28.48 -18.89 6.16
C THR A 348 -29.46 -19.23 7.29
N ASN A 349 -30.74 -19.40 6.93
CA ASN A 349 -31.77 -19.90 7.81
C ASN A 349 -31.26 -21.19 8.45
N GLY A 350 -30.84 -21.09 9.72
CA GLY A 350 -30.47 -22.23 10.53
C GLY A 350 -31.68 -23.14 10.67
N ASN A 351 -31.74 -24.17 9.83
CA ASN A 351 -32.77 -25.19 9.87
C ASN A 351 -32.57 -25.98 11.18
N LYS A 352 -33.29 -25.57 12.24
CA LYS A 352 -33.36 -26.36 13.48
C LYS A 352 -34.05 -27.69 13.15
N PRO A 353 -33.47 -28.84 13.52
CA PRO A 353 -34.19 -30.10 13.44
C PRO A 353 -35.39 -30.04 14.39
N LYS A 354 -36.59 -30.31 13.85
CA LYS A 354 -37.79 -30.53 14.66
C LYS A 354 -37.62 -31.82 15.45
N ASN A 355 -37.17 -31.70 16.71
CA ASN A 355 -37.41 -32.75 17.70
C ASN A 355 -38.90 -32.75 18.04
N GLY A 356 -39.66 -33.61 17.36
CA GLY A 356 -41.00 -33.99 17.78
C GLY A 356 -40.89 -35.16 18.76
N ASN A 357 -41.14 -34.90 20.04
CA ASN A 357 -41.59 -35.92 20.98
C ASN A 357 -42.62 -35.28 21.92
N SER A 358 -43.88 -35.70 21.81
CA SER A 358 -44.82 -35.68 22.93
C SER A 358 -45.66 -36.95 22.93
N PHE A 359 -45.40 -37.73 23.98
CA PHE A 359 -46.13 -38.84 24.58
C PHE A 359 -47.65 -38.89 24.38
N GLY A 360 -48.13 -40.10 24.08
CA GLY A 360 -48.98 -40.89 24.99
C GLY A 360 -50.45 -40.49 25.18
N ARG A 361 -51.35 -41.27 24.58
CA ARG A 361 -52.29 -42.17 25.28
C ARG A 361 -52.91 -43.17 24.32
#